data_AF-A0A0R3PNF1-F1
#
_entry.id   AF-A0A0R3PNF1-F1
#
_cell.length_a   1.000
_cell.length_b   1.000
_cell.length_c   1.000
_cell.angle_alpha   90.00
_cell.angle_beta   90.00
_cell.angle_gamma   90.00
#
_symmetry.space_group_name_H-M   'P 1'
#
loop_
_entity.id
_entity.type
_entity.pdbx_description
1 polymer ?
#
loop_
_entity_poly.entity_id
_entity_poly.type
_entity_poly.pdbx_seq_one_letter_code
_entity_poly.pdbx_strand_id
1 'polypeptide(L)'
;MAGVAAFMIVSSIYKIPVSATHAIVGASLASSLYLRGNVGIRWNEIVGIEHSKITDMHTPVMNSEEIHNLPWYKYFYTAVPEDRLTTKVFNALQIVSSSLLSFSHGANDTANTVGPLLAVWLTYHTGYAFGAAETRDDSQVLLAFGAVAMIFGFLSLGHRTIKLIAQEITVDMSPVSGFAIELGTAFTVLVCVKAGIPVSSTHCAVGAVLFVGMTKSTTEGVSFKTFRKICIVWLLCFPVAAAISLVVTIILVKLA
;
A
#
# COMPACT_ATOMS: atom_id res chain seq x y z
N MET A 1 12.42 12.71 -1.31
CA MET A 1 11.40 12.83 -0.24
C MET A 1 10.40 13.94 -0.49
N ALA A 2 10.82 15.20 -0.66
CA ALA A 2 9.90 16.31 -0.94
C ALA A 2 8.97 16.07 -2.16
N GLY A 3 9.52 15.53 -3.26
CA GLY A 3 8.72 15.20 -4.45
C GLY A 3 7.63 14.14 -4.20
N VAL A 4 7.93 13.12 -3.39
CA VAL A 4 6.96 12.07 -3.00
C VAL A 4 5.86 12.65 -2.13
N ALA A 5 6.22 13.47 -1.13
CA ALA A 5 5.25 14.12 -0.26
C ALA A 5 4.29 15.02 -1.06
N ALA A 6 4.81 15.83 -1.98
CA ALA A 6 3.99 16.66 -2.86
C ALA A 6 3.04 15.81 -3.72
N PHE A 7 3.54 14.74 -4.34
CA PHE A 7 2.72 13.83 -5.13
C PHE A 7 1.60 13.15 -4.31
N MET A 8 1.89 12.69 -3.09
CA MET A 8 0.92 12.05 -2.20
C MET A 8 -0.16 13.02 -1.72
N ILE A 9 0.21 14.27 -1.41
CA ILE A 9 -0.74 15.32 -1.03
C ILE A 9 -1.67 15.64 -2.21
N VAL A 10 -1.10 15.85 -3.40
CA VAL A 10 -1.87 16.13 -4.62
C VAL A 10 -2.82 14.97 -4.94
N SER A 11 -2.33 13.73 -4.86
CA SER A 11 -3.15 12.54 -5.11
C SER A 11 -4.29 12.41 -4.11
N SER A 12 -4.07 12.75 -2.84
CA SER A 12 -5.12 12.79 -1.81
C SER A 12 -6.18 13.86 -2.10
N ILE A 13 -5.77 15.03 -2.63
CA ILE A 13 -6.70 16.10 -3.03
C ILE A 13 -7.55 15.65 -4.24
N TYR A 14 -6.92 15.03 -5.24
CA TYR A 14 -7.60 14.51 -6.44
C TYR A 14 -8.28 13.16 -6.24
N LYS A 15 -8.25 12.62 -5.02
CA LYS A 15 -8.97 11.41 -4.65
C LYS A 15 -8.50 10.15 -5.38
N ILE A 16 -7.21 10.10 -5.72
CA ILE A 16 -6.62 9.01 -6.49
C ILE A 16 -5.98 8.00 -5.53
N PRO A 17 -6.37 6.71 -5.56
CA PRO A 17 -5.77 5.69 -4.71
C PRO A 17 -4.36 5.31 -5.21
N VAL A 18 -3.35 6.00 -4.68
CA VAL A 18 -1.94 5.78 -4.99
C VAL A 18 -1.24 4.99 -3.90
N SER A 19 -0.16 4.29 -4.26
CA SER A 19 0.68 3.54 -3.33
C SER A 19 1.89 4.37 -2.89
N ALA A 20 2.00 4.61 -1.58
CA ALA A 20 3.16 5.28 -0.98
C ALA A 20 4.47 4.53 -1.26
N THR A 21 4.44 3.19 -1.16
CA THR A 21 5.60 2.32 -1.41
C THR A 21 6.10 2.44 -2.86
N HIS A 22 5.21 2.46 -3.86
CA HIS A 22 5.64 2.65 -5.26
C HIS A 22 6.20 4.06 -5.51
N ALA A 23 5.56 5.08 -4.93
CA ALA A 23 6.00 6.46 -5.07
C ALA A 23 7.41 6.65 -4.48
N ILE A 24 7.69 6.05 -3.32
CA ILE A 24 8.99 6.22 -2.66
C ILE A 24 10.11 5.43 -3.33
N VAL A 25 9.84 4.21 -3.79
CA VAL A 25 10.80 3.40 -4.53
C VAL A 25 11.15 4.08 -5.86
N GLY A 26 10.15 4.51 -6.63
CA GLY A 26 10.37 5.20 -7.91
C GLY A 26 11.13 6.52 -7.76
N ALA A 27 10.78 7.32 -6.74
CA ALA A 27 11.49 8.55 -6.44
C ALA A 27 12.94 8.33 -6.02
N SER A 28 13.19 7.31 -5.20
CA SER A 28 14.55 6.97 -4.72
C SER A 28 15.42 6.46 -5.87
N LEU A 29 14.85 5.63 -6.76
CA LEU A 29 15.53 5.15 -7.96
C LEU A 29 15.91 6.31 -8.88
N ALA A 30 14.97 7.23 -9.18
CA ALA A 30 15.21 8.35 -10.07
C ALA A 30 16.29 9.31 -9.55
N SER A 31 16.20 9.70 -8.27
CA SER A 31 17.19 10.57 -7.64
C SER A 31 18.57 9.89 -7.56
N SER A 32 18.64 8.58 -7.27
CA SER A 32 19.90 7.84 -7.25
C SER A 32 20.55 7.73 -8.64
N LEU A 33 19.75 7.44 -9.67
CA LEU A 33 20.21 7.36 -11.05
C LEU A 33 20.80 8.69 -11.53
N TYR A 34 20.16 9.81 -11.17
CA TYR A 34 20.67 11.14 -11.52
C TYR A 34 21.98 11.49 -10.80
N LEU A 35 22.09 11.19 -9.50
CA LEU A 35 23.26 11.60 -8.70
C LEU A 35 24.47 10.67 -8.84
N ARG A 36 24.25 9.37 -9.01
CA ARG A 36 25.31 8.33 -8.96
C ARG A 36 25.31 7.40 -10.17
N GLY A 37 24.41 7.59 -11.13
CA GLY A 37 24.26 6.69 -12.27
C GLY A 37 23.91 5.27 -11.86
N ASN A 38 24.31 4.29 -12.67
CA ASN A 38 23.97 2.88 -12.49
C ASN A 38 24.59 2.23 -11.23
N VAL A 39 25.58 2.89 -10.62
CA VAL A 39 26.33 2.42 -9.44
C VAL A 39 25.57 2.69 -8.14
N GLY A 40 24.67 3.67 -8.13
CA GLY A 40 23.87 4.04 -6.95
C GLY A 40 22.70 3.10 -6.65
N ILE A 41 22.47 2.09 -7.49
CA ILE A 41 21.27 1.26 -7.45
C ILE A 41 21.64 -0.20 -7.17
N ARG A 42 21.11 -0.76 -6.08
CA ARG A 42 21.21 -2.20 -5.81
C ARG A 42 20.14 -2.96 -6.60
N TRP A 43 20.44 -3.21 -7.87
CA TRP A 43 19.54 -3.87 -8.82
C TRP A 43 18.98 -5.20 -8.29
N ASN A 44 19.78 -6.00 -7.59
CA ASN A 44 19.34 -7.28 -7.03
C ASN A 44 18.23 -7.14 -5.98
N GLU A 45 18.20 -6.05 -5.21
CA GLU A 45 17.14 -5.78 -4.22
C GLU A 45 15.87 -5.23 -4.87
N ILE A 46 16.02 -4.40 -5.92
CA ILE A 46 14.89 -3.77 -6.63
C ILE A 46 14.17 -4.76 -7.55
N VAL A 47 14.93 -5.61 -8.25
CA VAL A 47 14.35 -6.64 -9.12
C VAL A 47 13.52 -7.64 -8.30
N GLY A 48 13.89 -7.91 -7.04
CA GLY A 48 13.06 -8.69 -6.11
C GLY A 48 11.72 -8.03 -5.74
N ILE A 49 11.65 -6.70 -5.77
CA ILE A 49 10.43 -5.92 -5.48
C ILE A 49 9.51 -5.86 -6.72
N GLU A 50 10.05 -5.94 -7.95
CA GLU A 50 9.31 -5.86 -9.22
C GLU A 50 8.93 -7.22 -9.82
N HIS A 51 9.76 -8.27 -9.71
CA HIS A 51 9.46 -9.61 -10.23
C HIS A 51 8.30 -10.30 -9.50
N SER A 52 7.95 -9.85 -8.30
CA SER A 52 6.72 -10.31 -7.62
C SER A 52 5.45 -9.63 -8.17
N LYS A 53 5.56 -8.53 -8.91
CA LYS A 53 4.42 -7.63 -9.20
C LYS A 53 4.04 -7.53 -10.68
N ILE A 54 4.95 -7.86 -11.60
CA ILE A 54 4.71 -7.75 -13.05
C ILE A 54 4.20 -9.07 -13.65
N THR A 55 4.63 -10.23 -13.12
CA THR A 55 4.19 -11.56 -13.57
C THR A 55 2.72 -11.86 -13.25
N ASP A 56 2.16 -11.24 -12.20
CA ASP A 56 0.72 -11.32 -11.86
C ASP A 56 -0.16 -10.40 -12.72
N MET A 57 0.43 -9.56 -13.58
CA MET A 57 -0.29 -8.63 -14.45
C MET A 57 -0.59 -9.20 -15.83
N HIS A 58 -0.21 -10.46 -16.10
CA HIS A 58 -0.86 -11.24 -17.15
C HIS A 58 -2.33 -11.38 -16.75
N THR A 59 -3.16 -10.55 -17.38
CA THR A 59 -4.63 -10.59 -17.39
C THR A 59 -5.19 -11.84 -16.73
N PRO A 60 -5.91 -11.76 -15.60
CA PRO A 60 -6.80 -12.86 -15.28
C PRO A 60 -7.87 -12.85 -16.37
N VAL A 61 -7.65 -13.62 -17.43
CA VAL A 61 -8.65 -13.97 -18.45
C VAL A 61 -9.56 -15.06 -17.89
N MET A 62 -9.81 -15.04 -16.58
CA MET A 62 -10.76 -15.94 -15.97
C MET A 62 -12.09 -15.18 -15.95
N ASN A 63 -12.96 -15.56 -16.87
CA ASN A 63 -14.34 -15.10 -16.82
C ASN A 63 -14.98 -15.59 -15.52
N SER A 64 -15.97 -14.87 -14.98
CA SER A 64 -16.70 -15.29 -13.78
C SER A 64 -17.19 -16.75 -13.88
N GLU A 65 -17.55 -17.19 -15.08
CA GLU A 65 -17.98 -18.57 -15.38
C GLU A 65 -16.88 -19.62 -15.18
N GLU A 66 -15.61 -19.33 -15.49
CA GLU A 66 -14.50 -20.28 -15.30
C GLU A 66 -14.14 -20.44 -13.82
N ILE A 67 -14.26 -19.36 -13.04
CA ILE A 67 -14.03 -19.39 -11.59
C ILE A 67 -15.09 -20.24 -10.89
N HIS A 68 -16.34 -20.16 -11.35
CA HIS A 68 -17.45 -20.95 -10.81
C HIS A 68 -17.27 -22.47 -10.99
N ASN A 69 -16.51 -22.87 -12.02
CA ASN A 69 -16.25 -24.27 -12.33
C ASN A 69 -15.05 -24.89 -11.58
N LEU A 70 -14.34 -24.12 -10.75
CA LEU A 70 -13.18 -24.63 -10.03
C LEU A 70 -13.58 -25.60 -8.89
N PRO A 71 -12.84 -26.70 -8.67
CA PRO A 71 -13.20 -27.72 -7.67
C PRO A 71 -13.32 -27.18 -6.24
N TRP A 72 -12.61 -26.09 -5.95
CA TRP A 72 -12.59 -25.43 -4.65
C TRP A 72 -13.69 -24.37 -4.51
N TYR A 73 -14.22 -23.83 -5.61
CA TYR A 73 -15.22 -22.75 -5.61
C TYR A 73 -16.52 -23.15 -4.88
N LYS A 74 -16.92 -24.42 -5.02
CA LYS A 74 -18.09 -25.00 -4.34
C LYS A 74 -18.07 -24.86 -2.81
N TYR A 75 -16.89 -24.73 -2.20
CA TYR A 75 -16.75 -24.56 -0.75
C TYR A 75 -16.90 -23.10 -0.31
N PHE A 76 -16.84 -22.13 -1.23
CA PHE A 76 -16.97 -20.70 -0.96
C PHE A 76 -18.34 -20.12 -1.37
N TYR A 77 -19.07 -20.80 -2.24
CA TYR A 77 -20.38 -20.37 -2.77
C TYR A 77 -21.58 -20.61 -1.84
N THR A 78 -21.43 -21.33 -0.71
CA THR A 78 -22.58 -21.55 0.19
C THR A 78 -23.07 -20.22 0.76
N ALA A 79 -24.17 -19.72 0.20
CA ALA A 79 -24.84 -18.52 0.68
C ALA A 79 -25.40 -18.79 2.08
N VAL A 80 -24.65 -18.38 3.10
CA VAL A 80 -25.14 -18.38 4.47
C VAL A 80 -25.96 -17.11 4.64
N PRO A 81 -27.28 -17.20 4.94
CA PRO A 81 -28.09 -16.03 5.18
C PRO A 81 -27.51 -15.22 6.35
N GLU A 82 -27.34 -13.92 6.14
CA GLU A 82 -26.78 -13.03 7.16
C GLU A 82 -27.85 -12.66 8.18
N ASP A 83 -27.99 -13.50 9.22
CA ASP A 83 -28.89 -13.22 10.33
C ASP A 83 -28.49 -11.93 11.08
N ARG A 84 -29.48 -11.34 11.76
CA ARG A 84 -29.27 -10.13 12.58
C ARG A 84 -28.22 -10.32 13.67
N LEU A 85 -28.10 -11.54 14.21
CA LEU A 85 -27.08 -11.89 15.19
C LEU A 85 -25.69 -11.91 14.56
N THR A 86 -25.55 -12.58 13.40
CA THR A 86 -24.31 -12.64 12.61
C THR A 86 -23.80 -11.23 12.31
N THR A 87 -24.67 -10.36 11.81
CA THR A 87 -24.34 -8.96 11.52
C THR A 87 -23.80 -8.23 12.76
N LYS A 88 -24.42 -8.40 13.92
CA LYS A 88 -23.95 -7.78 15.18
C LYS A 88 -22.58 -8.29 15.63
N VAL A 89 -22.36 -9.60 15.55
CA VAL A 89 -21.07 -10.21 15.92
C VAL A 89 -19.97 -9.71 14.97
N PHE A 90 -20.22 -9.72 13.67
CA PHE A 90 -19.24 -9.27 12.69
C PHE A 90 -18.97 -7.76 12.76
N ASN A 91 -19.96 -6.92 13.08
CA ASN A 91 -19.71 -5.50 13.36
C ASN A 91 -18.75 -5.30 14.56
N ALA A 92 -18.90 -6.11 15.61
CA ALA A 92 -17.98 -6.06 16.76
C ALA A 92 -16.58 -6.56 16.37
N LEU A 93 -16.50 -7.65 15.60
CA LEU A 93 -15.24 -8.18 15.09
C LEU A 93 -14.54 -7.22 14.13
N GLN A 94 -15.30 -6.43 13.36
CA GLN A 94 -14.77 -5.42 12.44
C GLN A 94 -13.99 -4.34 13.17
N ILE A 95 -14.40 -3.94 14.37
CA ILE A 95 -13.65 -2.96 15.17
C ILE A 95 -12.24 -3.51 15.48
N VAL A 96 -12.16 -4.80 15.80
CA VAL A 96 -10.90 -5.48 16.09
C VAL A 96 -10.06 -5.66 14.83
N SER A 97 -10.64 -6.12 13.72
CA SER A 97 -9.90 -6.28 12.45
C SER A 97 -9.45 -4.94 11.86
N SER A 98 -10.25 -3.89 11.96
CA SER A 98 -9.89 -2.53 11.56
C SER A 98 -8.73 -1.99 12.39
N SER A 99 -8.71 -2.27 13.69
CA SER A 99 -7.60 -1.90 14.58
C SER A 99 -6.32 -2.64 14.19
N LEU A 100 -6.42 -3.94 13.89
CA LEU A 100 -5.29 -4.75 13.43
C LEU A 100 -4.77 -4.27 12.07
N LEU A 101 -5.66 -3.95 11.13
CA LEU A 101 -5.30 -3.40 9.82
C LEU A 101 -4.59 -2.04 9.97
N SER A 102 -5.10 -1.16 10.83
CA SER A 102 -4.48 0.13 11.14
C SER A 102 -3.07 -0.03 11.72
N PHE A 103 -2.90 -0.96 12.67
CA PHE A 103 -1.59 -1.30 13.23
C PHE A 103 -0.62 -1.82 12.14
N SER A 104 -1.08 -2.77 11.32
CA SER A 104 -0.29 -3.37 10.23
C SER A 104 0.12 -2.33 9.19
N HIS A 105 -0.80 -1.42 8.84
CA HIS A 105 -0.56 -0.31 7.95
C HIS A 105 0.48 0.65 8.52
N GLY A 106 0.36 1.03 9.79
CA GLY A 106 1.35 1.86 10.48
C GLY A 106 2.73 1.22 10.50
N ALA A 107 2.84 -0.07 10.81
CA ALA A 107 4.11 -0.79 10.83
C ALA A 107 4.81 -0.81 9.46
N ASN A 108 4.05 -1.03 8.38
CA ASN A 108 4.57 -1.05 7.01
C ASN A 108 4.94 0.36 6.50
N ASP A 109 4.06 1.34 6.67
CA ASP A 109 4.21 2.66 6.05
C ASP A 109 5.17 3.57 6.84
N THR A 110 5.43 3.25 8.12
CA THR A 110 6.46 3.94 8.91
C THR A 110 7.85 3.72 8.32
N ALA A 111 8.14 2.53 7.79
CA ALA A 111 9.40 2.25 7.11
C ALA A 111 9.60 3.15 5.89
N ASN A 112 8.53 3.42 5.12
CA ASN A 112 8.60 4.33 3.97
C ASN A 112 8.97 5.76 4.41
N THR A 113 8.37 6.25 5.49
CA THR A 113 8.61 7.64 5.93
C THR A 113 9.96 7.80 6.63
N VAL A 114 10.28 6.87 7.55
CA VAL A 114 11.43 6.98 8.44
C VAL A 114 12.71 6.43 7.81
N GLY A 115 12.63 5.44 6.90
CA GLY A 115 13.80 4.83 6.28
C GLY A 115 14.73 5.84 5.57
N PRO A 116 14.21 6.70 4.68
CA PRO A 116 15.02 7.75 4.05
C PRO A 116 15.52 8.82 5.04
N LEU A 117 14.71 9.16 6.05
CA LEU A 117 15.12 10.11 7.09
C LEU A 117 16.30 9.56 7.91
N LEU A 118 16.24 8.28 8.27
CA LEU A 118 17.31 7.57 8.97
C LEU A 118 18.59 7.54 8.13
N ALA A 119 18.50 7.30 6.81
CA ALA A 119 19.66 7.32 5.93
C ALA A 119 20.36 8.70 5.91
N VAL A 120 19.59 9.79 5.90
CA VAL A 120 20.14 11.16 5.98
C VAL A 120 20.78 11.40 7.35
N TRP A 121 20.10 11.01 8.44
CA TRP A 121 20.61 11.13 9.80
C TRP A 121 21.94 10.40 10.00
N LEU A 122 22.02 9.15 9.53
CA LEU A 122 23.24 8.34 9.61
C LEU A 122 24.37 8.95 8.79
N THR A 123 24.08 9.44 7.58
CA THR A 123 25.08 10.10 6.74
C THR A 123 25.62 11.36 7.42
N TYR A 124 24.75 12.14 8.09
CA TYR A 124 25.15 13.35 8.81
C TYR A 124 26.04 13.05 10.03
N HIS A 125 25.69 12.03 10.83
CA HIS A 125 26.43 11.71 12.06
C HIS A 125 27.67 10.83 11.86
N THR A 126 27.63 9.90 10.93
CA THR A 126 28.68 8.87 10.77
C THR A 126 29.45 8.99 9.46
N GLY A 127 29.00 9.84 8.53
CA GLY A 127 29.56 9.94 7.18
C GLY A 127 29.13 8.80 6.24
N TYR A 128 28.45 7.77 6.75
CA TYR A 128 27.98 6.63 5.96
C TYR A 128 26.46 6.46 6.06
N ALA A 129 25.83 6.14 4.93
CA ALA A 129 24.38 5.89 4.87
C ALA A 129 23.99 4.48 5.37
N PHE A 130 24.95 3.58 5.57
CA PHE A 130 24.73 2.20 5.97
C PHE A 130 25.51 1.87 7.25
N GLY A 131 24.78 1.76 8.35
CA GLY A 131 25.23 1.14 9.60
C GLY A 131 24.14 0.17 10.08
N ALA A 132 24.46 -0.71 11.03
CA ALA A 132 23.46 -1.59 11.66
C ALA A 132 22.39 -0.73 12.35
N ALA A 133 21.30 -0.46 11.63
CA ALA A 133 20.22 0.43 12.05
C ALA A 133 19.38 -0.18 13.18
N GLU A 134 19.30 -1.50 13.26
CA GLU A 134 18.43 -2.23 14.20
C GLU A 134 18.89 -2.14 15.67
N THR A 135 20.15 -1.79 15.94
CA THR A 135 20.72 -1.81 17.30
C THR A 135 21.00 -0.43 17.88
N ARG A 136 20.53 0.66 17.25
CA ARG A 136 20.77 2.04 17.73
C ARG A 136 19.51 2.67 18.33
N ASP A 137 19.67 3.26 19.51
CA ASP A 137 18.62 4.03 20.21
C ASP A 137 18.06 5.18 19.35
N ASP A 138 18.89 5.79 18.49
CA ASP A 138 18.47 6.87 17.57
C ASP A 138 17.34 6.44 16.61
N SER A 139 17.28 5.16 16.24
CA SER A 139 16.25 4.64 15.34
C SER A 139 14.87 4.72 15.97
N GLN A 140 14.75 4.48 17.29
CA GLN A 140 13.48 4.50 18.00
C GLN A 140 12.92 5.91 18.11
N VAL A 141 13.77 6.91 18.33
CA VAL A 141 13.37 8.32 18.38
C VAL A 141 12.86 8.80 17.02
N LEU A 142 13.54 8.42 15.93
CA LEU A 142 13.11 8.76 14.57
C LEU A 142 11.80 8.05 14.18
N LEU A 143 11.62 6.81 14.62
CA LEU A 143 10.35 6.08 14.47
C LEU A 143 9.21 6.76 15.25
N ALA A 144 9.46 7.17 16.50
CA ALA A 144 8.49 7.91 17.30
C ALA A 144 8.11 9.25 16.66
N PHE A 145 9.09 9.99 16.14
CA PHE A 145 8.85 11.22 15.37
C PHE A 145 7.98 10.96 14.13
N GLY A 146 8.31 9.93 13.34
CA GLY A 146 7.51 9.52 12.18
C GLY A 146 6.07 9.17 12.55
N ALA A 147 5.86 8.45 13.64
CA ALA A 147 4.53 8.09 14.14
C ALA A 147 3.70 9.32 14.53
N VAL A 148 4.30 10.28 15.26
CA VAL A 148 3.62 11.54 15.63
C VAL A 148 3.25 12.35 14.39
N ALA A 149 4.15 12.45 13.39
CA ALA A 149 3.87 13.14 12.14
C ALA A 149 2.72 12.48 11.36
N MET A 150 2.63 11.14 11.33
CA MET A 150 1.51 10.44 10.72
C MET A 150 0.20 10.71 11.43
N ILE A 151 0.17 10.67 12.76
CA ILE A 151 -1.03 10.98 13.55
C ILE A 151 -1.55 12.38 13.19
N PHE A 152 -0.64 13.36 13.10
CA PHE A 152 -1.01 14.71 12.68
C PHE A 152 -1.55 14.75 11.24
N GLY A 153 -0.96 14.00 10.32
CA GLY A 153 -1.46 13.83 8.95
C GLY A 153 -2.88 13.24 8.90
N PHE A 154 -3.15 12.22 9.69
CA PHE A 154 -4.49 11.61 9.79
C PHE A 154 -5.52 12.59 10.36
N LEU A 155 -5.18 13.33 11.42
CA LEU A 155 -6.10 14.30 12.02
C LEU A 155 -6.40 15.48 11.09
N SER A 156 -5.42 15.94 10.31
CA SER A 156 -5.56 17.10 9.42
C SER A 156 -6.23 16.76 8.09
N LEU A 157 -5.82 15.68 7.43
CA LEU A 157 -6.22 15.34 6.05
C LEU A 157 -7.01 14.03 5.95
N GLY A 158 -6.96 13.16 6.97
CA GLY A 158 -7.56 11.82 6.93
C GLY A 158 -9.08 11.82 6.74
N HIS A 159 -9.78 12.84 7.24
CA HIS A 159 -11.23 12.98 7.06
C HIS A 159 -11.64 13.07 5.58
N ARG A 160 -10.75 13.62 4.72
CA ARG A 160 -10.99 13.70 3.28
C ARG A 160 -10.85 12.34 2.64
N THR A 161 -9.83 11.57 3.03
CA THR A 161 -9.52 10.25 2.47
C THR A 161 -10.57 9.19 2.83
N ILE A 162 -11.07 9.20 4.08
CA ILE A 162 -12.09 8.24 4.55
C ILE A 162 -13.39 8.37 3.74
N LYS A 163 -13.81 9.60 3.42
CA LYS A 163 -15.02 9.86 2.64
C LYS A 163 -14.94 9.31 1.21
N LEU A 164 -13.73 9.11 0.67
CA LEU A 164 -13.51 8.60 -0.69
C LEU A 164 -13.66 7.09 -0.75
N ILE A 165 -13.01 6.39 0.18
CA ILE A 165 -13.09 4.94 0.28
C ILE A 165 -14.55 4.52 0.55
N ALA A 166 -15.27 5.28 1.38
CA ALA A 166 -16.68 5.04 1.66
C ALA A 166 -17.62 5.27 0.45
N GLN A 167 -17.21 6.05 -0.56
CA GLN A 167 -18.04 6.39 -1.72
C GLN A 167 -17.70 5.57 -2.99
N GLU A 168 -16.45 5.14 -3.15
CA GLU A 168 -15.97 4.42 -4.34
C GLU A 168 -16.09 2.89 -4.23
N ILE A 169 -16.26 2.32 -3.04
CA ILE A 169 -16.52 0.89 -2.89
C ILE A 169 -18.03 0.63 -3.10
N THR A 170 -18.44 0.63 -4.36
CA THR A 170 -19.80 0.31 -4.84
C THR A 170 -20.07 -1.20 -4.85
N VAL A 171 -19.72 -1.90 -3.77
CA VAL A 171 -20.10 -3.30 -3.55
C VAL A 171 -20.90 -3.33 -2.27
N ASP A 172 -22.02 -4.05 -2.25
CA ASP A 172 -22.75 -4.36 -1.02
C ASP A 172 -21.84 -5.12 -0.04
N MET A 173 -21.05 -4.35 0.71
CA MET A 173 -20.14 -4.84 1.72
C MET A 173 -20.96 -5.14 2.96
N SER A 174 -21.25 -6.42 3.13
CA SER A 174 -21.72 -6.90 4.41
C SER A 174 -20.60 -6.88 5.46
N PRO A 175 -20.93 -6.79 6.76
CA PRO A 175 -19.95 -6.84 7.85
C PRO A 175 -19.03 -8.07 7.81
N VAL A 176 -19.55 -9.21 7.34
CA VAL A 176 -18.78 -10.45 7.15
C VAL A 176 -17.69 -10.28 6.11
N SER A 177 -18.04 -9.66 4.97
CA SER A 177 -17.10 -9.41 3.87
C SER A 177 -16.04 -8.39 4.28
N GLY A 178 -16.46 -7.31 4.94
CA GLY A 178 -15.53 -6.29 5.44
C GLY A 178 -14.53 -6.87 6.44
N PHE A 179 -14.99 -7.68 7.39
CA PHE A 179 -14.11 -8.40 8.32
C PHE A 179 -13.09 -9.28 7.60
N ALA A 180 -13.53 -10.08 6.61
CA ALA A 180 -12.64 -10.97 5.86
C ALA A 180 -11.57 -10.19 5.07
N ILE A 181 -11.98 -9.08 4.43
CA ILE A 181 -11.08 -8.19 3.69
C ILE A 181 -10.03 -7.58 4.62
N GLU A 182 -10.47 -7.01 5.75
CA GLU A 182 -9.59 -6.36 6.72
C GLU A 182 -8.59 -7.34 7.33
N LEU A 183 -9.06 -8.52 7.73
CA LEU A 183 -8.22 -9.54 8.35
C LEU A 183 -7.19 -10.12 7.36
N GLY A 184 -7.63 -10.45 6.14
CA GLY A 184 -6.73 -10.98 5.10
C GLY A 184 -5.67 -9.97 4.68
N THR A 185 -6.05 -8.69 4.58
CA THR A 185 -5.14 -7.59 4.29
C THR A 185 -4.12 -7.43 5.42
N ALA A 186 -4.59 -7.32 6.67
CA ALA A 186 -3.73 -7.14 7.83
C ALA A 186 -2.73 -8.30 7.99
N PHE A 187 -3.20 -9.54 7.84
CA PHE A 187 -2.36 -10.73 7.91
C PHE A 187 -1.24 -10.70 6.86
N THR A 188 -1.58 -10.44 5.59
CA THR A 188 -0.61 -10.38 4.50
C THR A 188 0.44 -9.31 4.75
N VAL A 189 0.01 -8.11 5.15
CA VAL A 189 0.91 -6.98 5.45
C VAL A 189 1.84 -7.33 6.62
N LEU A 190 1.33 -7.91 7.71
CA LEU A 190 2.14 -8.28 8.88
C LEU A 190 3.19 -9.35 8.56
N VAL A 191 2.83 -10.36 7.76
CA VAL A 191 3.78 -11.39 7.34
C VAL A 191 4.94 -10.75 6.54
N CYS A 192 4.62 -9.85 5.61
CA CYS A 192 5.63 -9.14 4.83
C CYS A 192 6.48 -8.18 5.68
N VAL A 193 5.87 -7.44 6.61
CA VAL A 193 6.58 -6.57 7.56
C VAL A 193 7.55 -7.39 8.41
N LYS A 194 7.11 -8.54 8.93
CA LYS A 194 7.97 -9.45 9.72
C LYS A 194 9.10 -10.04 8.87
N ALA A 195 8.86 -10.26 7.59
CA ALA A 195 9.88 -10.69 6.63
C ALA A 195 10.80 -9.55 6.14
N GLY A 196 10.56 -8.30 6.56
CA GLY A 196 11.33 -7.14 6.12
C GLY A 196 11.09 -6.74 4.66
N ILE A 197 10.00 -7.19 4.04
CA ILE A 197 9.68 -6.93 2.64
C ILE A 197 8.75 -5.72 2.55
N PRO A 198 9.16 -4.62 1.88
CA PRO A 198 8.30 -3.46 1.71
C PRO A 198 7.15 -3.77 0.76
N VAL A 199 5.93 -3.79 1.28
CA VAL A 199 4.72 -4.08 0.51
C VAL A 199 3.80 -2.87 0.40
N SER A 200 2.86 -2.94 -0.55
CA SER A 200 1.81 -1.93 -0.69
C SER A 200 0.53 -2.43 -0.04
N SER A 201 0.18 -1.87 1.12
CA SER A 201 -1.07 -2.17 1.82
C SER A 201 -2.31 -1.95 0.94
N THR A 202 -2.28 -0.97 0.03
CA THR A 202 -3.36 -0.73 -0.94
C THR A 202 -3.55 -1.88 -1.94
N HIS A 203 -2.47 -2.55 -2.35
CA HIS A 203 -2.57 -3.72 -3.24
C HIS A 203 -3.13 -4.92 -2.49
N CYS A 204 -2.68 -5.13 -1.24
CA CYS A 204 -3.21 -6.18 -0.38
C CYS A 204 -4.72 -5.98 -0.15
N ALA A 205 -5.16 -4.75 0.13
CA ALA A 205 -6.56 -4.42 0.34
C ALA A 205 -7.41 -4.64 -0.92
N VAL A 206 -6.99 -4.11 -2.07
CA VAL A 206 -7.71 -4.30 -3.33
C VAL A 206 -7.73 -5.78 -3.74
N GLY A 207 -6.63 -6.51 -3.56
CA GLY A 207 -6.58 -7.95 -3.80
C GLY A 207 -7.59 -8.73 -2.95
N ALA A 208 -7.67 -8.40 -1.66
CA ALA A 208 -8.66 -9.01 -0.76
C ALA A 208 -10.11 -8.66 -1.15
N VAL A 209 -10.39 -7.40 -1.54
CA VAL A 209 -11.71 -6.98 -2.05
C VAL A 209 -12.09 -7.75 -3.31
N LEU A 210 -11.17 -7.91 -4.26
CA LEU A 210 -11.41 -8.67 -5.49
C LEU A 210 -11.69 -10.14 -5.18
N PHE A 211 -10.88 -10.76 -4.33
CA PHE A 211 -11.07 -12.16 -3.94
C PHE A 211 -12.44 -12.38 -3.29
N VAL A 212 -12.79 -11.56 -2.29
CA VAL A 212 -14.09 -11.66 -1.61
C VAL A 212 -15.24 -11.35 -2.58
N GLY A 213 -15.09 -10.36 -3.46
CA GLY A 213 -16.05 -10.04 -4.50
C GLY A 213 -16.28 -11.17 -5.50
N MET A 214 -15.24 -11.93 -5.87
CA MET A 214 -15.35 -13.11 -6.74
C MET A 214 -16.02 -14.30 -6.04
N THR A 215 -15.86 -14.42 -4.72
CA THR A 215 -16.51 -15.47 -3.93
C THR A 215 -17.99 -15.17 -3.62
N LYS A 216 -18.41 -13.91 -3.70
CA LYS A 216 -19.80 -13.51 -3.47
C LYS A 216 -20.69 -13.84 -4.66
N SER A 217 -21.74 -14.61 -4.41
CA SER A 217 -22.81 -14.93 -5.37
C SER A 217 -23.80 -13.76 -5.56
N THR A 218 -23.33 -12.52 -5.75
CA THR A 218 -24.20 -11.38 -6.06
C THR A 218 -24.21 -11.14 -7.57
N THR A 219 -25.37 -10.81 -8.13
CA THR A 219 -25.59 -10.53 -9.56
C THR A 219 -24.74 -9.40 -10.14
N GLU A 220 -24.16 -8.53 -9.30
CA GLU A 220 -23.38 -7.38 -9.75
C GLU A 220 -21.87 -7.64 -9.89
N GLY A 221 -21.34 -8.75 -9.35
CA GLY A 221 -19.95 -9.19 -9.54
C GLY A 221 -18.86 -8.13 -9.30
N VAL A 222 -17.61 -8.46 -9.63
CA VAL A 222 -16.49 -7.52 -9.60
C VAL A 222 -16.40 -6.78 -10.93
N SER A 223 -16.40 -5.44 -10.92
CA SER A 223 -16.20 -4.65 -12.14
C SER A 223 -14.72 -4.62 -12.56
N PHE A 224 -14.28 -5.60 -13.35
CA PHE A 224 -12.91 -5.70 -13.87
C PHE A 224 -12.45 -4.46 -14.65
N LYS A 225 -13.39 -3.70 -15.24
CA LYS A 225 -13.11 -2.41 -15.91
C LYS A 225 -12.57 -1.37 -14.92
N THR A 226 -13.11 -1.32 -13.70
CA THR A 226 -12.66 -0.42 -12.63
C THR A 226 -11.32 -0.89 -12.07
N PHE A 227 -11.18 -2.19 -11.83
CA PHE A 227 -9.90 -2.77 -11.40
C PHE A 227 -8.77 -2.45 -12.38
N ARG A 228 -9.00 -2.61 -13.70
CA ARG A 228 -8.01 -2.26 -14.72
C ARG A 228 -7.59 -0.79 -14.68
N LYS A 229 -8.52 0.14 -14.41
CA LYS A 229 -8.18 1.57 -14.26
C LYS A 229 -7.26 1.78 -13.06
N ILE A 230 -7.52 1.09 -11.95
CA ILE A 230 -6.69 1.15 -10.75
C ILE A 230 -5.26 0.63 -11.04
N CYS A 231 -5.12 -0.49 -11.74
CA CYS A 231 -3.81 -1.01 -12.15
C CYS A 231 -3.03 -0.01 -13.02
N ILE A 232 -3.70 0.67 -13.95
CA ILE A 232 -3.07 1.70 -14.79
C ILE A 232 -2.57 2.86 -13.94
N VAL A 233 -3.37 3.31 -12.96
CA VAL A 233 -2.97 4.38 -12.02
C VAL A 233 -1.75 3.95 -11.20
N TRP A 234 -1.69 2.70 -10.74
CA TRP A 234 -0.52 2.20 -10.00
C TRP A 234 0.73 2.11 -10.85
N LEU A 235 0.61 1.70 -12.10
CA LEU A 235 1.74 1.68 -13.04
C LEU A 235 2.23 3.10 -13.36
N LEU A 236 1.30 4.05 -13.53
CA LEU A 236 1.63 5.46 -13.80
C LEU A 236 2.17 6.19 -12.56
N CYS A 237 1.85 5.73 -11.35
CA CYS A 237 2.36 6.28 -10.09
C CYS A 237 3.89 6.28 -10.06
N PHE A 238 4.52 5.20 -10.55
CA PHE A 238 5.97 5.03 -10.54
C PHE A 238 6.71 6.11 -11.36
N PRO A 239 6.44 6.30 -12.68
CA PRO A 239 7.13 7.31 -13.48
C PRO A 239 6.79 8.75 -13.04
N VAL A 240 5.57 9.00 -12.57
CA VAL A 240 5.18 10.35 -12.12
C VAL A 240 5.92 10.73 -10.84
N ALA A 241 5.97 9.85 -9.85
CA ALA A 241 6.72 10.08 -8.62
C ALA A 241 8.24 10.20 -8.89
N ALA A 242 8.77 9.37 -9.79
CA ALA A 242 10.15 9.44 -10.25
C ALA A 242 10.46 10.80 -10.90
N ALA A 243 9.63 11.28 -11.83
CA ALA A 243 9.82 12.54 -12.52
C ALA A 243 9.79 13.74 -11.57
N ILE A 244 8.81 13.81 -10.66
CA ILE A 244 8.70 14.89 -9.68
C ILE A 244 9.94 14.90 -8.77
N SER A 245 10.37 13.73 -8.28
CA SER A 245 11.57 13.64 -7.43
C SER A 245 12.83 14.06 -8.19
N LEU A 246 12.98 13.64 -9.45
CA LEU A 246 14.10 14.01 -10.31
C LEU A 246 14.18 15.53 -10.49
N VAL A 247 13.07 16.19 -10.81
CA VAL A 247 13.01 17.65 -10.97
C VAL A 247 13.45 18.37 -9.70
N VAL A 248 12.93 17.94 -8.54
CA VAL A 248 13.34 18.50 -7.24
C VAL A 248 14.82 18.29 -6.99
N THR A 249 15.37 17.10 -7.28
CA THR A 249 16.80 16.82 -7.14
C THR A 249 17.64 17.72 -8.05
N ILE A 250 17.27 17.89 -9.32
CA ILE A 250 17.99 18.76 -10.27
C ILE A 250 18.01 20.19 -9.76
N ILE A 251 16.87 20.72 -9.30
CA ILE A 251 16.77 22.08 -8.76
C ILE A 251 17.69 22.25 -7.56
N LEU A 252 17.65 21.32 -6.60
CA LEU A 252 18.48 21.39 -5.41
C LEU A 252 19.98 21.31 -5.73
N VAL A 253 20.38 20.45 -6.67
CA VAL A 253 21.78 20.33 -7.10
C VAL A 253 22.28 21.58 -7.80
N LYS A 254 21.42 22.28 -8.56
CA LYS A 254 21.80 23.53 -9.24
C LYS A 254 21.86 24.75 -8.31
N LEU A 255 21.19 24.68 -7.16
CA LEU A 255 21.16 25.75 -6.15
C LEU A 255 22.29 25.62 -5.11
N ALA A 256 22.90 24.44 -5.00
CA ALA A 256 24.04 24.15 -4.14
C ALA A 256 25.36 24.52 -4.82
#